data_AF-A0A183FM26-F1
#
_entry.id   AF-A0A183FM26-F1
#
_cell.length_a   1.000
_cell.length_b   1.000
_cell.length_c   1.000
_cell.angle_alpha   90.00
_cell.angle_beta   90.00
_cell.angle_gamma   90.00
#
_symmetry.space_group_name_H-M   'P 1'
#
loop_
_entity.id
_entity.type
_entity.pdbx_description
1 polymer ?
#
loop_
_entity_poly.entity_id
_entity_poly.type
_entity_poly.pdbx_seq_one_letter_code
_entity_poly.pdbx_strand_id
1 'polypeptide(L)'
;MLGVICITQVREGLRSSELRRRSKIRDAVAWAMLSKIRWAGHVMRFADTRWKRAVTDWVPRDIKIKTPGRPPTRWSDFFVKALNKR
;
A
#
# COMPACT_ATOMS: atom_id res chain seq x y z
N MET A 1 21.62 5.50 14.76
CA MET A 1 20.96 4.18 14.65
C MET A 1 22.04 3.17 14.29
N LEU A 2 22.46 2.34 15.23
CA LEU A 2 23.43 1.28 14.94
C LEU A 2 22.65 0.06 14.45
N GLY A 3 22.81 -0.30 13.18
CA GLY A 3 22.27 -1.54 12.64
C GLY A 3 22.95 -2.72 13.34
N VAL A 4 22.18 -3.66 13.85
CA VAL A 4 22.73 -4.93 14.34
C VAL A 4 23.28 -5.68 13.12
N ILE A 5 24.58 -5.92 13.09
CA ILE A 5 25.24 -6.62 12.00
C ILE A 5 24.90 -8.12 12.13
N CYS A 6 24.78 -8.85 11.02
CA CYS A 6 24.41 -10.28 11.03
C CYS A 6 25.29 -11.12 11.96
N ILE A 7 26.58 -10.78 12.07
CA ILE A 7 27.52 -11.46 12.98
C ILE A 7 27.09 -11.29 14.45
N THR A 8 26.68 -10.09 14.84
CA THR A 8 26.17 -9.80 16.19
C THR A 8 24.83 -10.48 16.44
N GLN A 9 23.96 -10.55 15.42
CA GLN A 9 22.69 -11.27 15.50
C GLN A 9 22.87 -12.75 15.81
N VAL A 10 23.81 -13.42 15.14
CA VAL A 10 24.11 -14.85 15.36
C VAL A 10 24.74 -15.08 16.72
N ARG A 11 25.71 -14.24 17.13
CA ARG A 11 26.39 -14.37 18.44
C ARG A 11 25.44 -14.18 19.62
N GLU A 12 24.48 -13.27 19.52
CA GLU A 12 23.48 -13.02 20.58
C GLU A 12 22.22 -13.90 20.45
N GLY A 13 22.13 -14.78 19.44
CA GLY A 13 20.95 -15.61 19.21
C GLY A 13 19.68 -14.78 18.97
N LEU A 14 19.80 -13.59 18.37
CA LEU A 14 18.69 -12.65 18.25
C LEU A 14 17.66 -13.13 17.22
N ARG A 15 16.43 -13.30 17.70
CA ARG A 15 15.27 -13.60 16.87
C ARG A 15 14.86 -12.38 16.05
N SER A 16 14.25 -12.60 14.89
CA SER A 16 13.82 -11.52 13.98
C SER A 16 12.84 -10.52 14.64
N SER A 17 12.00 -10.98 15.58
CA SER A 17 11.11 -10.11 16.37
C SER A 17 11.90 -9.12 17.23
N GLU A 18 13.02 -9.56 17.80
CA GLU A 18 13.88 -8.72 18.63
C GLU A 18 14.60 -7.65 17.82
N LEU A 19 15.06 -8.01 16.62
CA LEU A 19 15.64 -7.05 15.71
C LEU A 19 14.63 -5.98 15.26
N ARG A 20 13.38 -6.38 14.97
CA ARG A 20 12.31 -5.41 14.65
C ARG A 20 12.04 -4.46 15.81
N ARG A 21 11.98 -4.99 17.05
CA ARG A 21 11.81 -4.19 18.28
C ARG A 21 12.96 -3.20 18.48
N ARG A 22 14.22 -3.66 18.36
CA ARG A 22 15.41 -2.85 18.60
C ARG A 22 15.66 -1.81 17.50
N SER A 23 15.44 -2.18 16.24
CA SER A 23 15.78 -1.33 15.09
C SER A 23 14.83 -0.15 14.92
N LYS A 24 13.61 -0.22 15.46
CA LYS A 24 12.53 0.78 15.26
C LYS A 24 12.27 1.06 13.77
N ILE A 25 12.69 0.16 12.88
CA ILE A 25 12.50 0.27 11.44
C ILE A 25 11.02 0.06 11.16
N ARG A 26 10.43 0.98 10.40
CA ARG A 26 9.05 0.86 9.96
C ARG A 26 8.89 -0.40 9.11
N ASP A 27 7.80 -1.14 9.34
CA ASP A 27 7.53 -2.35 8.58
C ASP A 27 7.57 -2.06 7.06
N ALA A 28 8.40 -2.80 6.35
CA ALA A 28 8.71 -2.55 4.94
C ALA A 28 7.49 -2.78 4.05
N VAL A 29 6.64 -3.77 4.38
CA VAL A 29 5.42 -4.10 3.63
C VAL A 29 4.40 -2.98 3.80
N ALA A 30 4.16 -2.56 5.04
CA ALA A 30 3.29 -1.42 5.34
C ALA A 30 3.81 -0.14 4.68
N TRP A 31 5.13 0.08 4.69
CA TRP A 31 5.72 1.25 4.05
C TRP A 31 5.54 1.24 2.53
N ALA A 32 5.82 0.11 1.88
CA ALA A 32 5.63 -0.05 0.44
C ALA A 32 4.16 0.13 0.03
N MET A 33 3.23 -0.45 0.79
CA MET A 33 1.79 -0.30 0.55
C MET A 33 1.34 1.17 0.64
N LEU A 34 1.75 1.88 1.70
CA LEU A 34 1.44 3.30 1.85
C LEU A 34 2.07 4.16 0.74
N SER A 35 3.30 3.85 0.34
CA SER A 35 3.97 4.55 -0.76
C SER A 35 3.25 4.36 -2.09
N LYS A 36 2.76 3.14 -2.39
CA LYS A 36 1.92 2.87 -3.57
C LYS A 36 0.61 3.65 -3.56
N ILE A 37 -0.08 3.70 -2.41
CA ILE A 37 -1.33 4.46 -2.26
C ILE A 37 -1.10 5.96 -2.44
N ARG A 38 -0.02 6.50 -1.87
CA ARG A 38 0.35 7.92 -2.03
C ARG A 38 0.66 8.27 -3.49
N TRP A 39 1.42 7.42 -4.17
CA TRP A 39 1.74 7.60 -5.58
C TRP A 39 0.47 7.55 -6.45
N ALA A 40 -0.40 6.57 -6.24
CA ALA A 40 -1.67 6.47 -6.96
C ALA A 40 -2.58 7.70 -6.70
N GLY A 41 -2.67 8.16 -5.46
CA GLY A 41 -3.40 9.39 -5.11
C GLY A 41 -2.80 10.64 -5.76
N HIS A 42 -1.49 10.70 -5.99
CA HIS A 42 -0.86 11.77 -6.75
C HIS A 42 -1.19 11.66 -8.25
N VAL A 43 -1.10 10.47 -8.84
CA VAL A 43 -1.47 10.20 -10.24
C VAL A 43 -2.92 10.61 -10.53
N MET A 44 -3.84 10.35 -9.60
CA MET A 44 -5.25 10.75 -9.72
C MET A 44 -5.50 12.25 -9.85
N ARG A 45 -4.58 13.11 -9.38
CA ARG A 45 -4.75 14.57 -9.40
C ARG A 45 -4.36 15.22 -10.72
N PHE A 46 -3.67 14.51 -11.61
CA PHE A 46 -3.27 15.06 -12.91
C PHE A 46 -4.48 15.20 -13.85
N ALA A 47 -4.43 16.11 -14.81
CA ALA A 47 -5.52 16.41 -15.75
C ALA A 47 -5.62 15.49 -17.00
N ASP A 48 -4.53 14.91 -17.51
CA ASP A 48 -4.56 13.98 -18.67
C ASP A 48 -5.53 12.79 -18.52
N THR A 49 -6.65 12.82 -19.21
CA THR A 49 -7.80 11.95 -18.88
C THR A 49 -7.72 10.54 -19.47
N ARG A 50 -6.93 10.31 -20.53
CA ARG A 50 -7.05 9.07 -21.33
C ARG A 50 -6.51 7.82 -20.60
N TRP A 51 -5.24 7.81 -20.22
CA TRP A 51 -4.64 6.62 -19.57
C TRP A 51 -4.97 6.56 -18.08
N LYS A 52 -5.12 7.72 -17.41
CA LYS A 52 -5.45 7.78 -15.99
C LYS A 52 -6.83 7.21 -15.70
N ARG A 53 -7.86 7.59 -16.48
CA ARG A 53 -9.20 6.99 -16.34
C ARG A 53 -9.16 5.49 -16.57
N ALA A 54 -8.42 5.03 -17.59
CA ALA A 54 -8.30 3.59 -17.86
C ALA A 54 -7.71 2.82 -16.66
N VAL A 55 -6.75 3.40 -15.94
CA VAL A 55 -6.13 2.79 -14.75
C VAL A 55 -6.99 2.94 -13.50
N THR A 56 -7.66 4.08 -13.29
CA THR A 56 -8.41 4.38 -12.05
C THR A 56 -9.85 3.90 -12.07
N ASP A 57 -10.51 3.94 -13.23
CA ASP A 57 -11.88 3.45 -13.43
C ASP A 57 -11.91 1.95 -13.77
N TRP A 58 -10.75 1.30 -13.80
CA TRP A 58 -10.66 -0.14 -14.02
C TRP A 58 -11.48 -0.88 -12.95
N VAL A 59 -12.33 -1.79 -13.39
CA VAL A 59 -13.17 -2.63 -12.53
C VAL A 59 -12.45 -3.96 -12.31
N PRO A 60 -12.20 -4.37 -11.04
CA PRO A 60 -11.57 -5.65 -10.76
C PRO A 60 -12.41 -6.82 -11.31
N ARG A 61 -11.79 -7.71 -12.09
CA ARG A 61 -12.51 -8.80 -12.78
C ARG A 61 -13.14 -9.83 -11.84
N ASP A 62 -12.56 -10.00 -10.64
CA ASP A 62 -12.99 -11.02 -9.68
C ASP A 62 -14.14 -10.59 -8.77
N ILE A 63 -14.53 -9.31 -8.82
CA ILE A 63 -15.67 -8.79 -8.04
C ILE A 63 -16.94 -9.03 -8.84
N LYS A 64 -17.79 -9.94 -8.37
CA LYS A 64 -19.15 -10.10 -8.91
C LYS A 64 -19.91 -8.78 -8.73
N ILE A 65 -20.11 -8.02 -9.81
CA ILE A 65 -20.96 -6.82 -9.85
C ILE A 65 -22.40 -7.30 -9.67
N LYS A 66 -22.88 -7.38 -8.43
CA LYS A 66 -24.09 -8.16 -8.10
C LYS A 66 -25.26 -7.36 -7.54
N THR A 67 -25.26 -6.03 -7.65
CA THR A 67 -26.40 -5.24 -7.18
C THR A 67 -27.00 -4.42 -8.32
N PRO A 68 -28.23 -4.74 -8.78
CA PRO A 68 -28.97 -3.90 -9.71
C PRO A 68 -29.01 -2.46 -9.19
N GLY A 69 -28.60 -1.49 -10.01
CA GLY A 69 -28.60 -0.06 -9.66
C GLY A 69 -27.36 0.47 -8.93
N ARG A 70 -26.41 -0.38 -8.48
CA ARG A 70 -25.16 0.11 -7.88
C ARG A 70 -24.05 0.18 -8.94
N PRO A 71 -23.38 1.34 -9.10
CA PRO A 71 -22.20 1.44 -9.95
C PRO A 71 -21.11 0.42 -9.52
N PRO A 72 -20.37 -0.18 -10.46
CA PRO A 72 -19.29 -1.10 -10.13
C PRO A 72 -18.22 -0.38 -9.31
N THR A 73 -17.68 -1.06 -8.29
CA THR A 73 -16.59 -0.52 -7.48
C THR A 73 -15.36 -0.29 -8.36
N ARG A 74 -14.93 0.96 -8.44
CA ARG A 74 -13.74 1.36 -9.19
C ARG A 74 -12.51 1.32 -8.29
N TRP A 75 -11.34 1.23 -8.89
CA TRP A 75 -10.10 1.42 -8.14
C TRP A 75 -10.02 2.80 -7.50
N SER A 76 -10.59 3.84 -8.12
CA SER A 76 -10.73 5.18 -7.52
C SER A 76 -11.32 5.16 -6.11
N ASP A 77 -12.36 4.37 -5.92
CA ASP A 77 -13.13 4.33 -4.67
C ASP A 77 -12.30 3.69 -3.55
N PHE A 78 -11.46 2.72 -3.89
CA PHE A 78 -10.51 2.11 -2.96
C PHE A 78 -9.51 3.15 -2.46
N PHE A 79 -8.92 3.93 -3.36
CA PHE A 79 -7.92 4.93 -2.98
C PHE A 79 -8.53 6.08 -2.18
N VAL A 80 -9.72 6.56 -2.54
CA VAL A 80 -10.45 7.56 -1.75
C VAL A 80 -10.70 7.04 -0.33
N LYS A 81 -11.18 5.80 -0.18
CA LYS A 81 -11.38 5.17 1.14
C LYS A 81 -10.08 4.99 1.91
N ALA A 82 -8.99 4.61 1.24
CA ALA A 82 -7.69 4.41 1.87
C ALA A 82 -7.02 5.72 2.30
N LEU A 83 -7.21 6.80 1.53
CA LEU A 83 -6.70 8.13 1.85
C LEU A 83 -7.51 8.83 2.94
N ASN A 84 -8.82 8.57 3.03
CA ASN A 84 -9.70 9.12 4.06
C ASN A 84 -9.60 8.41 5.42
N LYS A 85 -9.04 7.19 5.46
CA LYS A 85 -8.79 6.41 6.70
C LYS A 85 -7.56 6.88 7.50
N ARG A 86 -7.13 8.13 7.29
CA ARG A 86 -5.90 8.67 7.86
C ARG A 86 -6.09 9.13 9.30
#